data_AF-A0A973I8A0-F1
#
_entry.id   AF-A0A973I8A0-F1
#
_cell.length_a   1.000
_cell.length_b   1.000
_cell.length_c   1.000
_cell.angle_alpha   90.00
_cell.angle_beta   90.00
_cell.angle_gamma   90.00
#
_symmetry.space_group_name_H-M   'P 1'
#
loop_
_entity.id
_entity.type
_entity.pdbx_description
1 polymer ?
#
loop_
_entity_poly.entity_id
_entity_poly.type
_entity_poly.pdbx_seq_one_letter_code
_entity_poly.pdbx_strand_id
1 'polypeptide(L)'
;MSYQPRTTTQFKFGRLRTPFFAYSEVIDVGYAYHWLRPPDEVYAPYLFNNYDGVNVVQSFENHYFTGSVEAYLGEFSGLVSQDGRESDIDVNFLMGFSTQLTFDNLTLRAAFNHGDLAKSQPLFQASFAQLRALFETQQLGSLIDAVELKGIFTFSQLGFSYDNFDYFFKGELTRFDHDYILIPRTTSFYLSSGYQ
;
A
#
# COMPACT_ATOMS: atom_id res chain seq x y z
N MET A 1 -8.54 -42.96 -2.78
CA MET A 1 -8.59 -41.56 -3.24
C MET A 1 -7.27 -40.92 -2.81
N SER A 2 -6.36 -40.60 -3.74
CA SER A 2 -5.13 -39.87 -3.41
C SER A 2 -5.39 -38.39 -3.66
N TYR A 3 -5.18 -37.56 -2.65
CA TYR A 3 -5.39 -36.12 -2.73
C TYR A 3 -4.05 -35.43 -2.43
N GLN A 4 -3.62 -34.56 -3.35
CA GLN A 4 -2.34 -33.84 -3.26
C GLN A 4 -2.62 -32.35 -3.37
N PRO A 5 -2.51 -31.59 -2.26
CA PRO A 5 -2.52 -30.13 -2.31
C PRO A 5 -1.41 -29.65 -3.24
N ARG A 6 -1.71 -28.69 -4.12
CA ARG A 6 -0.67 -28.04 -4.94
C ARG A 6 -0.14 -26.86 -4.16
N THR A 7 1.16 -26.85 -3.93
CA THR A 7 1.85 -25.73 -3.31
C THR A 7 2.94 -25.22 -4.26
N THR A 8 3.14 -23.92 -4.28
CA THR A 8 4.18 -23.29 -5.09
C THR A 8 4.80 -22.16 -4.30
N THR A 9 6.12 -22.10 -4.30
CA THR A 9 6.89 -21.03 -3.65
C THR A 9 7.62 -20.25 -4.74
N GLN A 10 7.43 -18.95 -4.76
CA GLN A 10 8.14 -18.04 -5.65
C GLN A 10 9.01 -17.10 -4.84
N PHE A 11 10.28 -16.99 -5.23
CA PHE A 11 11.21 -16.02 -4.69
C PHE A 11 11.50 -14.97 -5.77
N LYS A 12 11.42 -13.69 -5.42
CA LYS A 12 11.76 -12.58 -6.32
C LYS A 12 12.78 -11.68 -5.62
N PHE A 13 13.64 -11.06 -6.41
CA PHE A 13 14.69 -10.16 -5.94
C PHE A 13 14.94 -9.06 -6.98
N GLY A 14 15.34 -7.88 -6.51
CA GLY A 14 15.56 -6.70 -7.33
C GLY A 14 14.46 -5.66 -7.15
N ARG A 15 14.12 -4.94 -8.23
CA ARG A 15 13.05 -3.93 -8.21
C ARG A 15 11.69 -4.58 -8.37
N LEU A 16 10.87 -4.52 -7.32
CA LEU A 16 9.58 -5.21 -7.22
C LEU A 16 8.46 -4.21 -6.96
N ARG A 17 7.24 -4.55 -7.35
CA ARG A 17 6.06 -3.71 -7.10
C ARG A 17 5.65 -3.80 -5.63
N THR A 18 5.31 -2.68 -5.01
CA THR A 18 4.84 -2.69 -3.61
C THR A 18 3.36 -3.09 -3.54
N PRO A 19 3.00 -4.18 -2.84
CA PRO A 19 1.62 -4.66 -2.76
C PRO A 19 0.83 -3.90 -1.67
N PHE A 20 0.78 -2.57 -1.76
CA PHE A 20 0.06 -1.74 -0.78
C PHE A 20 -1.46 -1.98 -0.79
N PHE A 21 -2.06 -2.25 -1.95
CA PHE A 21 -3.50 -2.40 -2.09
C PHE A 21 -3.86 -3.67 -2.84
N ALA A 22 -5.09 -4.15 -2.64
CA ALA A 22 -5.70 -5.16 -3.52
C ALA A 22 -5.60 -4.75 -5.00
N TYR A 23 -5.70 -3.45 -5.27
CA TYR A 23 -5.58 -2.89 -6.61
C TYR A 23 -4.20 -3.10 -7.28
N SER A 24 -3.13 -3.30 -6.49
CA SER A 24 -1.80 -3.55 -7.07
C SER A 24 -1.69 -4.91 -7.78
N GLU A 25 -2.60 -5.85 -7.51
CA GLU A 25 -2.62 -7.20 -8.11
C GLU A 25 -3.75 -7.41 -9.14
N VAL A 26 -4.81 -6.59 -9.14
CA VAL A 26 -5.96 -6.77 -10.05
C VAL A 26 -5.68 -6.35 -11.51
N ILE A 27 -4.51 -5.77 -11.79
CA ILE A 27 -4.12 -5.45 -13.18
C ILE A 27 -3.75 -6.72 -13.98
N ASP A 28 -3.47 -7.87 -13.32
CA ASP A 28 -3.00 -9.09 -14.01
C ASP A 28 -4.06 -10.17 -14.29
N VAL A 29 -5.29 -10.07 -13.77
CA VAL A 29 -6.37 -11.04 -14.09
C VAL A 29 -7.72 -10.35 -14.27
N GLY A 30 -7.86 -9.61 -15.36
CA GLY A 30 -9.07 -9.59 -16.22
C GLY A 30 -10.48 -9.34 -15.63
N TYR A 31 -10.65 -9.00 -14.36
CA TYR A 31 -11.94 -8.58 -13.81
C TYR A 31 -11.94 -7.07 -13.62
N ALA A 32 -12.57 -6.40 -14.58
CA ALA A 32 -12.81 -4.97 -14.54
C ALA A 32 -13.64 -4.63 -13.30
N TYR A 33 -13.08 -3.81 -12.40
CA TYR A 33 -13.90 -3.06 -11.45
C TYR A 33 -14.92 -2.22 -12.24
N HIS A 34 -16.17 -2.16 -11.79
CA HIS A 34 -17.17 -1.24 -12.36
C HIS A 34 -16.89 0.24 -12.04
N TRP A 35 -15.83 0.53 -11.28
CA TRP A 35 -15.48 1.88 -10.85
C TRP A 35 -14.39 2.44 -11.77
N LEU A 36 -14.64 3.63 -12.34
CA LEU A 36 -13.72 4.31 -13.26
C LEU A 36 -12.42 4.79 -12.57
N ARG A 37 -12.46 5.03 -11.25
CA ARG A 37 -11.34 5.32 -10.34
C ARG A 37 -11.78 4.99 -8.90
N PRO A 38 -10.99 4.28 -8.09
CA PRO A 38 -11.28 4.19 -6.66
C PRO A 38 -11.06 5.57 -5.99
N PRO A 39 -11.70 5.87 -4.85
CA PRO A 39 -11.64 7.22 -4.26
C PRO A 39 -10.20 7.58 -3.86
N ASP A 40 -9.70 8.72 -4.36
CA ASP A 40 -8.34 9.20 -4.11
C ASP A 40 -8.02 9.36 -2.61
N GLU A 41 -9.05 9.53 -1.76
CA GLU A 41 -8.96 9.61 -0.30
C GLU A 41 -8.51 8.30 0.37
N VAL A 42 -8.60 7.15 -0.32
CA VAL A 42 -8.15 5.84 0.17
C VAL A 42 -6.69 5.57 -0.17
N TYR A 43 -6.16 6.25 -1.19
CA TYR A 43 -4.79 6.10 -1.68
C TYR A 43 -3.95 7.25 -1.14
N ALA A 44 -3.30 6.99 -0.01
CA ALA A 44 -2.42 7.97 0.60
C ALA A 44 -1.43 8.51 -0.48
N PRO A 45 -1.31 9.85 -0.63
CA PRO A 45 -0.44 10.54 -1.61
C PRO A 45 1.03 10.12 -1.67
N TYR A 46 1.50 9.39 -0.66
CA TYR A 46 2.92 9.19 -0.35
C TYR A 46 3.39 7.75 -0.61
N LEU A 47 2.54 6.92 -1.22
CA LEU A 47 2.86 5.52 -1.48
C LEU A 47 3.65 5.38 -2.79
N PHE A 48 4.80 4.74 -2.70
CA PHE A 48 5.69 4.46 -3.82
C PHE A 48 5.30 3.12 -4.49
N ASN A 49 5.43 3.06 -5.81
CA ASN A 49 4.95 1.92 -6.60
C ASN A 49 5.90 0.72 -6.62
N ASN A 50 7.17 0.93 -6.32
CA ASN A 50 8.19 -0.11 -6.36
C ASN A 50 9.13 0.02 -5.17
N TYR A 51 9.80 -1.07 -4.83
CA TYR A 51 10.86 -1.11 -3.83
C TYR A 51 11.97 -2.03 -4.36
N ASP A 52 13.20 -1.76 -3.95
CA ASP A 52 14.33 -2.62 -4.24
C ASP A 52 14.54 -3.55 -3.04
N GLY A 53 14.45 -4.87 -3.27
CA GLY A 53 14.52 -5.83 -2.17
C GLY A 53 14.23 -7.27 -2.56
N VAL A 54 13.66 -8.01 -1.62
CA VAL A 54 13.28 -9.42 -1.79
C VAL A 54 11.81 -9.64 -1.47
N ASN A 55 11.24 -10.68 -2.07
CA ASN A 55 9.84 -11.04 -1.95
C ASN A 55 9.71 -12.55 -2.01
N VAL A 56 8.81 -13.08 -1.19
CA VAL A 56 8.46 -14.49 -1.18
C VAL A 56 6.95 -14.61 -1.25
N VAL A 57 6.47 -15.37 -2.23
CA VAL A 57 5.05 -15.71 -2.36
C VAL A 57 4.90 -17.22 -2.21
N GLN A 58 4.06 -17.63 -1.28
CA GLN A 58 3.64 -19.01 -1.09
C GLN A 58 2.18 -19.14 -1.52
N SER A 59 1.93 -19.88 -2.60
CA SER A 59 0.57 -20.18 -3.06
C SER A 59 0.20 -21.61 -2.70
N PHE A 60 -1.07 -21.80 -2.35
CA PHE A 60 -1.66 -23.09 -2.02
C PHE A 60 -3.03 -23.21 -2.67
N GLU A 61 -3.29 -24.39 -3.23
CA GLU A 61 -4.54 -24.68 -3.92
C GLU A 61 -5.03 -26.07 -3.50
N ASN A 62 -6.31 -26.10 -3.14
CA ASN A 62 -7.07 -27.32 -2.94
C ASN A 62 -8.47 -27.20 -3.53
N HIS A 63 -9.26 -28.28 -3.39
CA HIS A 63 -10.60 -28.35 -3.94
C HIS A 63 -11.58 -27.34 -3.30
N TYR A 64 -11.32 -26.90 -2.06
CA TYR A 64 -12.23 -26.05 -1.28
C TYR A 64 -11.77 -24.59 -1.22
N PHE A 65 -10.47 -24.35 -1.34
CA PHE A 65 -9.92 -23.02 -1.30
C PHE A 65 -8.62 -22.89 -2.08
N THR A 66 -8.40 -21.67 -2.55
CA THR A 66 -7.11 -21.21 -3.04
C THR A 66 -6.62 -20.09 -2.14
N GLY A 67 -5.32 -19.91 -2.07
CA GLY A 67 -4.79 -18.76 -1.37
C GLY A 67 -3.31 -18.56 -1.59
N SER A 68 -2.87 -17.39 -1.14
CA SER A 68 -1.49 -16.96 -1.21
C SER A 68 -1.12 -16.21 0.06
N VAL A 69 0.14 -16.36 0.44
CA VAL A 69 0.78 -15.55 1.47
C VAL A 69 2.03 -14.96 0.84
N GLU A 70 2.17 -13.65 0.93
CA GLU A 70 3.30 -12.90 0.40
C GLU A 70 3.95 -12.10 1.54
N ALA A 71 5.28 -12.16 1.59
CA ALA A 71 6.07 -11.39 2.53
C ALA A 71 7.24 -10.76 1.79
N TYR A 72 7.59 -9.53 2.16
CA TYR A 72 8.65 -8.81 1.51
C TYR A 72 9.38 -7.87 2.45
N LEU A 73 10.62 -7.57 2.07
CA LEU A 73 11.46 -6.57 2.71
C LEU A 73 12.35 -5.87 1.68
N GLY A 74 12.68 -4.62 1.93
CA GLY A 74 13.57 -3.84 1.08
C GLY A 74 13.61 -2.37 1.46
N GLU A 75 13.98 -1.56 0.49
CA GLU A 75 14.11 -0.11 0.61
C GLU A 75 13.53 0.57 -0.64
N PHE A 76 13.27 1.86 -0.55
CA PHE A 76 12.87 2.67 -1.69
C PHE A 76 13.61 4.00 -1.65
N SER A 77 14.16 4.40 -2.79
CA SER A 77 14.73 5.72 -3.00
C SER A 77 14.36 6.18 -4.40
N GLY A 78 13.70 7.33 -4.51
CA GLY A 78 13.39 7.88 -5.82
C GLY A 78 12.37 9.01 -5.82
N LEU A 79 12.19 9.55 -7.02
CA LEU A 79 11.21 10.59 -7.30
C LEU A 79 9.83 9.97 -7.47
N VAL A 80 8.87 10.43 -6.68
CA VAL A 80 7.45 10.12 -6.82
C VAL A 80 6.75 11.36 -7.39
N SER A 81 6.07 11.18 -8.53
CA SER A 81 5.31 12.25 -9.17
C SER A 81 3.86 12.22 -8.71
N GLN A 82 3.37 13.34 -8.19
CA GLN A 82 1.98 13.54 -7.80
C GLN A 82 1.45 14.85 -8.43
N ASP A 83 0.34 14.79 -9.16
CA ASP A 83 -0.28 15.96 -9.83
C ASP A 83 0.72 16.83 -10.63
N GLY A 84 1.69 16.18 -11.28
CA GLY A 84 2.73 16.86 -12.06
C GLY A 84 3.85 17.50 -11.23
N ARG A 85 3.94 17.20 -9.93
CA ARG A 85 5.01 17.64 -9.02
C ARG A 85 5.82 16.45 -8.55
N GLU A 86 7.15 16.56 -8.59
CA GLU A 86 8.06 15.50 -8.15
C GLU A 86 8.47 15.72 -6.69
N SER A 87 8.41 14.64 -5.90
CA SER A 87 8.86 14.58 -4.51
C SER A 87 9.94 13.52 -4.39
N ASP A 88 11.08 13.90 -3.81
CA ASP A 88 12.16 12.97 -3.45
C ASP A 88 11.78 12.26 -2.13
N ILE A 89 11.67 10.94 -2.19
CA ILE A 89 11.23 10.07 -1.09
C ILE A 89 12.28 8.99 -0.87
N ASP A 90 12.79 8.89 0.36
CA ASP A 90 13.69 7.82 0.81
C ASP A 90 13.08 7.05 1.99
N VAL A 91 12.96 5.74 1.81
CA VAL A 91 12.50 4.77 2.79
C VAL A 91 13.62 3.77 3.01
N ASN A 92 14.32 3.90 4.14
CA ASN A 92 15.50 3.07 4.46
C ASN A 92 15.14 1.62 4.77
N PHE A 93 13.92 1.40 5.25
CA PHE A 93 13.43 0.09 5.58
C PHE A 93 11.95 0.00 5.27
N LEU A 94 11.58 -1.03 4.52
CA LEU A 94 10.22 -1.40 4.21
C LEU A 94 10.08 -2.88 4.44
N MET A 95 9.00 -3.27 5.11
CA MET A 95 8.56 -4.65 5.15
C MET A 95 7.05 -4.72 4.99
N GLY A 96 6.57 -5.82 4.46
CA GLY A 96 5.14 -6.05 4.39
C GLY A 96 4.79 -7.51 4.28
N PHE A 97 3.53 -7.75 4.55
CA PHE A 97 2.89 -9.05 4.57
C PHE A 97 1.50 -8.89 3.97
N SER A 98 1.14 -9.75 3.03
CA SER A 98 -0.20 -9.83 2.48
C SER A 98 -0.64 -11.29 2.42
N THR A 99 -1.93 -11.51 2.60
CA THR A 99 -2.55 -12.81 2.46
C THR A 99 -3.87 -12.67 1.74
N GLN A 100 -4.17 -13.63 0.88
CA GLN A 100 -5.43 -13.72 0.18
C GLN A 100 -5.92 -15.16 0.22
N LEU A 101 -7.20 -15.32 0.56
CA LEU A 101 -7.88 -16.62 0.66
C LEU A 101 -9.16 -16.52 -0.15
N THR A 102 -9.39 -17.48 -1.04
CA THR A 102 -10.61 -17.59 -1.83
C THR A 102 -11.28 -18.93 -1.57
N PHE A 103 -12.54 -18.88 -1.16
CA PHE A 103 -13.44 -20.01 -0.94
C PHE A 103 -14.61 -19.86 -1.90
N ASP A 104 -14.59 -20.60 -3.01
CA ASP A 104 -15.56 -20.47 -4.10
C ASP A 104 -15.76 -19.00 -4.54
N ASN A 105 -16.87 -18.40 -4.12
CA ASN A 105 -17.31 -17.06 -4.48
C ASN A 105 -16.85 -15.98 -3.48
N LEU A 106 -16.23 -16.36 -2.36
CA LEU A 106 -15.77 -15.45 -1.32
C LEU A 106 -14.25 -15.33 -1.33
N THR A 107 -13.75 -14.12 -1.51
CA THR A 107 -12.33 -13.76 -1.35
C THR A 107 -12.15 -12.88 -0.11
N LEU A 108 -11.20 -13.25 0.74
CA LEU A 108 -10.74 -12.48 1.88
C LEU A 108 -9.30 -12.05 1.64
N ARG A 109 -8.97 -10.80 1.98
CA ARG A 109 -7.61 -10.27 1.89
C ARG A 109 -7.25 -9.52 3.16
N ALA A 110 -6.01 -9.69 3.59
CA ALA A 110 -5.42 -8.86 4.62
C ALA A 110 -4.02 -8.44 4.18
N ALA A 111 -3.63 -7.19 4.43
CA ALA A 111 -2.28 -6.72 4.21
C ALA A 111 -1.81 -5.83 5.36
N PHE A 112 -0.53 -5.91 5.68
CA PHE A 112 0.13 -5.11 6.68
C PHE A 112 1.50 -4.70 6.14
N ASN A 113 1.78 -3.40 6.18
CA ASN A 113 3.03 -2.84 5.69
C ASN A 113 3.57 -1.89 6.75
N HIS A 114 4.89 -1.91 6.92
CA HIS A 114 5.61 -1.09 7.87
C HIS A 114 6.84 -0.53 7.19
N GLY A 115 7.07 0.77 7.32
CA GLY A 115 8.27 1.38 6.78
C GLY A 115 8.78 2.53 7.62
N ASP A 116 10.08 2.79 7.47
CA ASP A 116 10.79 3.92 8.07
C ASP A 116 11.10 4.94 6.96
N LEU A 117 10.32 6.03 6.95
CA LEU A 117 10.51 7.13 6.02
C LEU A 117 11.65 8.00 6.54
N ALA A 118 12.80 7.90 5.88
CA ALA A 118 14.01 8.60 6.26
C ALA A 118 13.98 10.06 5.81
N LYS A 119 13.38 10.32 4.64
CA LYS A 119 13.28 11.63 4.02
C LYS A 119 12.03 11.71 3.14
N SER A 120 11.27 12.77 3.30
CA SER A 120 10.37 13.26 2.25
C SER A 120 10.57 14.76 2.10
N GLN A 121 10.87 15.20 0.88
CA GLN A 121 10.88 16.62 0.61
C GLN A 121 9.44 17.08 0.32
N PRO A 122 8.91 18.10 1.01
CA PRO A 122 7.54 18.55 0.78
C PRO A 122 7.36 19.06 -0.67
N LEU A 123 6.17 18.81 -1.22
CA LEU A 123 5.69 19.22 -2.55
C LEU A 123 5.74 20.73 -2.83
N PHE A 124 6.19 21.54 -1.86
CA PHE A 124 6.25 23.00 -1.88
C PHE A 124 7.69 23.53 -1.79
N GLN A 125 8.68 22.85 -2.39
CA GLN A 125 10.12 23.15 -2.29
C GLN A 125 10.48 24.64 -2.36
N ALA A 126 9.90 25.40 -3.30
CA ALA A 126 10.26 26.80 -3.51
C ALA A 126 9.79 27.74 -2.38
N SER A 127 8.56 27.59 -1.90
CA SER A 127 8.03 28.32 -0.75
C SER A 127 8.62 27.79 0.56
N PHE A 128 8.95 26.51 0.62
CA PHE A 128 9.46 25.86 1.81
C PHE A 128 10.93 26.18 2.08
N ALA A 129 11.78 26.30 1.05
CA ALA A 129 13.17 26.74 1.20
C ALA A 129 13.28 28.17 1.75
N GLN A 130 12.38 29.06 1.33
CA GLN A 130 12.30 30.44 1.82
C GLN A 130 11.84 30.48 3.29
N LEU A 131 10.85 29.66 3.64
CA LEU A 131 10.39 29.48 5.03
C LEU A 131 11.48 28.85 5.91
N ARG A 132 12.20 27.83 5.42
CA ARG A 132 13.35 27.24 6.11
C ARG A 132 14.43 28.26 6.42
N ALA A 133 14.85 29.04 5.42
CA ALA A 133 15.85 30.09 5.61
C ALA A 133 15.41 31.14 6.65
N LEU A 134 14.11 31.46 6.71
CA LEU A 134 13.53 32.31 7.74
C LEU A 134 13.49 31.64 9.13
N PHE A 135 13.24 30.33 9.21
CA PHE A 135 13.25 29.60 10.49
C PHE A 135 14.66 29.36 11.04
N GLU A 136 15.63 29.07 10.16
CA GLU A 136 17.05 28.92 10.53
C GLU A 136 17.64 30.24 11.06
N THR A 137 17.27 31.37 10.44
CA THR A 137 17.70 32.71 10.91
C THR A 137 17.07 33.12 12.24
N GLN A 138 15.88 32.60 12.58
CA GLN A 138 15.20 32.85 13.86
C GLN A 138 15.48 31.79 14.95
N GLN A 139 16.42 30.85 14.73
CA GLN A 139 16.73 29.75 15.66
C GLN A 139 15.53 28.83 15.99
N LEU A 140 14.54 28.76 15.09
CA LEU A 140 13.34 27.94 15.22
C LEU A 140 13.54 26.53 14.61
N GLY A 141 14.72 25.93 14.83
CA GLY A 141 15.11 24.65 14.22
C GLY A 141 14.13 23.50 14.48
N SER A 142 13.42 23.52 15.61
CA SER A 142 12.40 22.52 15.95
C SER A 142 11.15 22.55 15.07
N LEU A 143 10.87 23.65 14.37
CA LEU A 143 9.76 23.74 13.41
C LEU A 143 10.15 23.18 12.04
N ILE A 144 11.44 23.07 11.74
CA ILE A 144 11.95 22.53 10.48
C ILE A 144 11.73 21.01 10.42
N ASP A 145 11.95 20.31 11.54
CA ASP A 145 11.69 18.88 11.71
C ASP A 145 10.19 18.55 11.62
N ALA A 146 9.31 19.49 11.97
CA ALA A 146 7.87 19.29 11.88
C ALA A 146 7.35 19.24 10.43
N VAL A 147 8.14 19.72 9.46
CA VAL A 147 7.72 19.80 8.06
C VAL A 147 8.39 18.77 7.15
N GLU A 148 9.54 18.20 7.55
CA GLU A 148 9.99 16.95 6.95
C GLU A 148 9.10 15.82 7.48
N LEU A 149 8.36 15.13 6.60
CA LEU A 149 7.67 13.91 7.02
C LEU A 149 8.75 12.84 7.14
N LYS A 150 9.21 12.64 8.38
CA LYS A 150 10.18 11.63 8.77
C LYS A 150 9.56 10.76 9.86
N GLY A 151 9.85 9.47 9.81
CA GLY A 151 9.46 8.52 10.84
C GLY A 151 8.69 7.33 10.31
N ILE A 152 8.15 6.57 11.24
CA ILE A 152 7.53 5.28 10.98
C ILE A 152 6.13 5.48 10.41
N PHE A 153 5.81 4.73 9.37
CA PHE A 153 4.45 4.56 8.90
C PHE A 153 4.05 3.08 8.95
N THR A 154 2.77 2.86 9.20
CA THR A 154 2.15 1.54 9.18
C THR A 154 0.85 1.62 8.40
N PHE A 155 0.71 0.75 7.42
CA PHE A 155 -0.49 0.62 6.61
C PHE A 155 -1.09 -0.77 6.82
N SER A 156 -2.38 -0.82 7.16
CA SER A 156 -3.12 -2.07 7.30
C SER A 156 -4.35 -2.05 6.41
N GLN A 157 -4.65 -3.18 5.78
CA GLN A 157 -5.82 -3.38 4.93
C GLN A 157 -6.51 -4.68 5.31
N LEU A 158 -7.84 -4.64 5.37
CA LEU A 158 -8.72 -5.80 5.42
C LEU A 158 -9.78 -5.65 4.34
N GLY A 159 -9.95 -6.67 3.52
CA GLY A 159 -10.92 -6.68 2.43
C GLY A 159 -11.68 -8.00 2.36
N PHE A 160 -12.92 -7.91 1.92
CA PHE A 160 -13.70 -9.07 1.52
C PHE A 160 -14.43 -8.77 0.20
N SER A 161 -14.62 -9.81 -0.60
CA SER A 161 -15.37 -9.77 -1.83
C SER A 161 -16.17 -11.06 -1.95
N TYR A 162 -17.47 -10.95 -2.09
CA TYR A 162 -18.34 -12.05 -2.49
C TYR A 162 -18.94 -11.71 -3.84
N ASP A 163 -18.82 -12.62 -4.80
CA ASP A 163 -19.32 -12.41 -6.15
C ASP A 163 -19.97 -13.69 -6.64
N ASN A 164 -21.26 -13.65 -6.93
CA ASN A 164 -21.97 -14.71 -7.63
C ASN A 164 -22.58 -14.14 -8.91
N PHE A 165 -23.06 -15.02 -9.79
CA PHE A 165 -23.59 -14.62 -11.10
C PHE A 165 -24.72 -13.58 -11.04
N ASP A 166 -25.38 -13.41 -9.89
CA ASP A 166 -26.54 -12.54 -9.71
C ASP A 166 -26.25 -11.33 -8.79
N TYR A 167 -25.35 -11.46 -7.81
CA TYR A 167 -25.11 -10.50 -6.73
C TYR A 167 -23.62 -10.40 -6.40
N PHE A 168 -23.15 -9.18 -6.14
CA PHE A 168 -21.83 -8.95 -5.59
C PHE A 168 -21.88 -8.09 -4.32
N PHE A 169 -20.96 -8.35 -3.39
CA PHE A 169 -20.71 -7.59 -2.18
C PHE A 169 -19.20 -7.43 -2.00
N LYS A 170 -18.71 -6.20 -1.92
CA LYS A 170 -17.30 -5.90 -1.73
C LYS A 170 -17.16 -4.88 -0.60
N GLY A 171 -16.23 -5.14 0.31
CA GLY A 171 -15.92 -4.22 1.39
C GLY A 171 -14.43 -4.18 1.64
N GLU A 172 -13.92 -2.99 1.95
CA GLU A 172 -12.51 -2.79 2.29
C GLU A 172 -12.40 -1.77 3.41
N LEU A 173 -11.48 -2.03 4.32
CA LEU A 173 -11.09 -1.17 5.41
C LEU A 173 -9.58 -0.99 5.32
N THR A 174 -9.14 0.24 5.23
CA THR A 174 -7.72 0.61 5.25
C THR A 174 -7.46 1.53 6.44
N ARG A 175 -6.28 1.39 7.02
CA ARG A 175 -5.80 2.22 8.11
C ARG A 175 -4.36 2.61 7.86
N PHE A 176 -4.09 3.90 7.90
CA PHE A 176 -2.77 4.47 7.75
C PHE A 176 -2.41 5.24 9.03
N ASP A 177 -1.53 4.63 9.83
CA ASP A 177 -0.96 5.24 11.01
C ASP A 177 0.46 5.72 10.70
N HIS A 178 0.81 6.90 11.16
CA HIS A 178 2.16 7.46 11.02
C HIS A 178 2.45 8.43 12.16
N ASP A 179 3.72 8.81 12.28
CA ASP A 179 4.20 9.76 13.30
C ASP A 179 4.31 11.22 12.78
N TYR A 180 3.92 11.48 11.54
CA TYR A 180 3.96 12.83 10.95
C TYR A 180 3.03 13.81 11.67
N ILE A 181 3.59 14.95 12.09
CA ILE A 181 2.88 15.98 12.89
C ILE A 181 1.85 16.75 12.05
N LEU A 182 2.09 16.91 10.74
CA LEU A 182 1.25 17.73 9.85
C LEU A 182 0.13 16.97 9.14
N ILE A 183 0.15 15.64 9.21
CA ILE A 183 -0.85 14.81 8.53
C ILE A 183 -1.74 14.17 9.61
N PRO A 184 -3.06 14.13 9.45
CA PRO A 184 -3.91 13.36 10.35
C PRO A 184 -3.87 11.86 10.00
N ARG A 185 -3.84 11.01 11.03
CA ARG A 185 -4.03 9.57 10.85
C ARG A 185 -5.38 9.30 10.17
N THR A 186 -5.38 8.41 9.20
CA THR A 186 -6.54 8.20 8.33
C THR A 186 -7.01 6.74 8.42
N THR A 187 -8.31 6.57 8.63
CA THR A 187 -9.00 5.28 8.47
C THR A 187 -10.05 5.46 7.38
N SER A 188 -9.99 4.65 6.34
CA SER A 188 -10.91 4.73 5.21
C SER A 188 -11.61 3.39 5.04
N PHE A 189 -12.89 3.40 4.67
CA PHE A 189 -13.60 2.18 4.34
C PHE A 189 -14.55 2.40 3.17
N TYR A 190 -14.83 1.36 2.39
CA TYR A 190 -15.92 1.35 1.43
C TYR A 190 -16.70 0.05 1.51
N LEU A 191 -17.96 0.14 1.10
CA LEU A 191 -18.85 -0.99 0.90
C LEU A 191 -19.59 -0.78 -0.42
N SER A 192 -19.61 -1.80 -1.25
CA SER A 192 -20.31 -1.80 -2.54
C SER A 192 -21.12 -3.08 -2.69
N SER A 193 -22.33 -2.95 -3.19
CA SER A 193 -23.21 -4.07 -3.51
C SER A 193 -24.00 -3.80 -4.77
N GLY A 194 -24.31 -4.85 -5.54
CA GLY A 194 -25.17 -4.73 -6.72
C GLY A 194 -25.80 -6.05 -7.12
N TYR A 195 -26.74 -5.95 -8.06
CA TYR A 195 -27.50 -7.05 -8.66
C TYR A 195 -27.41 -6.94 -10.18
N GLN A 196 -27.24 -8.05 -10.89
CA GLN A 196 -27.06 -8.10 -12.34
C GLN A 196 -28.22 -8.80 -13.06
#